data_AF-A0A812XCM8-F1
#
_entry.id   AF-A0A812XCM8-F1
#
_cell.length_a   1.000
_cell.length_b   1.000
_cell.length_c   1.000
_cell.angle_alpha   90.00
_cell.angle_beta   90.00
_cell.angle_gamma   90.00
#
_symmetry.space_group_name_H-M   'P 1'
#
loop_
_entity.id
_entity.type
_entity.pdbx_description
1 polymer ?
#
loop_
_entity_poly.entity_id
_entity_poly.type
_entity_poly.pdbx_seq_one_letter_code
_entity_poly.pdbx_strand_id
1 'polypeptide(L)'
;MLVYGFSGHCSSAAADFACGRGWRPGASAAAATEEQEQVATVEWAYIHMPLSVLVDLELEPLKMVGQRDVYCAAKYCLEHRLVAYVEEQNTVHGIAPSRAQMLDVALASIPAAAPSCVKERLVSLVQGTPRKERKYLAAFRRRWSARYGCLRTEDVVDVAERRQKATVFHQWMNHIWRDAAKPVLVVNMDETSVVRHPTGLWGTVLKGPANKPRRDHGTLSDRRGSLSFLASICPDSDVQGILPQILLANEHQVSLAVLRRLQASGSLPPNMHIWREASGWTTHAIMRRYLSFLARSLGEVVAQRTVVLLVDVNRAHIDHSILLHARRLSIRMCFVPARMTRWLQPADTAMFARFKAAFRRTWREQKACLPMGVVSQETWLRIIFAAIAAVLPTTNWYVAFDSLGLLGNQNSMSQRVCEELGLAMPPQVPRGVPSAAQAALVFPSGMKVDVMTWVHFVPKSALKGLAMPAAAHGPGAARPAASASGASGSSVAPRRRALPASVEPVRWYRGRPVRDLR
;
A
#
# COMPACT_ATOMS: atom_id res chain seq x y z
N MET A 1 -23.21 -15.43 -35.40
CA MET A 1 -22.77 -16.68 -36.07
C MET A 1 -21.34 -16.63 -36.60
N LEU A 2 -20.91 -15.62 -37.36
CA LEU A 2 -19.48 -15.54 -37.79
C LEU A 2 -18.48 -15.63 -36.62
N VAL A 3 -18.74 -14.90 -35.53
CA VAL A 3 -17.92 -14.96 -34.31
C VAL A 3 -17.93 -16.36 -33.68
N TYR A 4 -19.07 -17.05 -33.70
CA TYR A 4 -19.21 -18.41 -33.21
C TYR A 4 -18.39 -19.41 -34.05
N GLY A 5 -18.47 -19.34 -35.37
CA GLY A 5 -17.64 -20.17 -36.25
C GLY A 5 -16.14 -19.87 -36.09
N PHE A 6 -15.74 -18.60 -36.12
CA PHE A 6 -14.32 -18.21 -35.99
C PHE A 6 -13.73 -18.42 -34.59
N SER A 7 -14.55 -18.48 -33.55
CA SER A 7 -14.10 -18.83 -32.20
C SER A 7 -13.87 -20.34 -32.03
N GLY A 8 -14.29 -21.18 -32.98
CA GLY A 8 -14.28 -22.64 -32.84
C GLY A 8 -15.51 -23.14 -32.08
N HIS A 9 -16.68 -22.59 -32.43
CA HIS A 9 -17.99 -22.93 -31.84
C HIS A 9 -18.07 -22.62 -30.34
N CYS A 10 -17.36 -21.59 -29.90
CA CYS A 10 -17.38 -21.13 -28.51
C CYS A 10 -18.59 -20.21 -28.27
N SER A 11 -19.62 -20.73 -27.61
CA SER A 11 -20.86 -19.99 -27.30
C SER A 11 -20.59 -18.74 -26.45
N SER A 12 -19.70 -18.83 -25.46
CA SER A 12 -19.37 -17.69 -24.58
C SER A 12 -18.69 -16.55 -25.33
N ALA A 13 -17.79 -16.82 -26.28
CA ALA A 13 -17.19 -15.77 -27.11
C ALA A 13 -18.22 -15.05 -28.00
N ALA A 14 -19.22 -15.78 -28.50
CA ALA A 14 -20.30 -15.20 -29.29
C ALA A 14 -21.31 -14.43 -28.43
N ALA A 15 -21.59 -14.90 -27.22
CA ALA A 15 -22.41 -14.21 -26.23
C ALA A 15 -21.75 -12.91 -25.76
N ASP A 16 -20.46 -12.93 -25.42
CA ASP A 16 -19.66 -11.75 -25.10
C ASP A 16 -19.71 -10.69 -26.21
N PHE A 17 -19.66 -11.15 -27.46
CA PHE A 17 -19.80 -10.29 -28.63
C PHE A 17 -21.21 -9.66 -28.70
N ALA A 18 -22.26 -10.44 -28.49
CA ALA A 18 -23.64 -9.95 -28.47
C ALA A 18 -23.85 -8.90 -27.37
N CYS A 19 -23.28 -9.11 -26.19
CA CYS A 19 -23.30 -8.18 -25.05
C CYS A 19 -22.50 -6.89 -25.28
N GLY A 20 -21.69 -6.81 -26.34
CA GLY A 20 -20.93 -5.61 -26.66
C GLY A 20 -19.53 -5.54 -26.07
N ARG A 21 -19.08 -6.56 -25.32
CA ARG A 21 -17.74 -6.61 -24.73
C ARG A 21 -16.71 -6.45 -25.85
N GLY A 22 -15.71 -5.58 -25.68
CA GLY A 22 -14.60 -5.42 -26.63
C GLY A 22 -14.90 -4.58 -27.90
N TRP A 23 -16.14 -4.18 -28.16
CA TRP A 23 -16.47 -3.29 -29.29
C TRP A 23 -17.44 -2.14 -28.96
N ARG A 24 -18.22 -2.24 -27.88
CA ARG A 24 -18.97 -1.11 -27.30
C ARG A 24 -18.15 -0.44 -26.20
N PRO A 25 -17.85 0.87 -26.28
CA PRO A 25 -17.15 1.58 -25.22
C PRO A 25 -17.91 1.49 -23.89
N GLY A 26 -17.24 1.03 -22.83
CA GLY A 26 -17.82 0.94 -21.49
C GLY A 26 -18.59 -0.35 -21.18
N ALA A 27 -18.78 -1.25 -22.15
CA ALA A 27 -19.34 -2.58 -21.88
C ALA A 27 -18.31 -3.43 -21.11
N SER A 28 -18.67 -3.85 -19.90
CA SER A 28 -17.94 -4.85 -19.11
C SER A 28 -18.38 -6.27 -19.51
N ALA A 29 -17.83 -7.29 -18.84
CA ALA A 29 -18.46 -8.60 -18.86
C ALA A 29 -19.92 -8.47 -18.40
N ALA A 30 -20.82 -9.21 -19.04
CA ALA A 30 -22.23 -9.25 -18.67
C ALA A 30 -22.39 -9.87 -17.27
N ALA A 31 -23.52 -9.60 -16.61
CA ALA A 31 -23.86 -10.35 -15.39
C ALA A 31 -24.04 -11.83 -15.76
N ALA A 32 -23.74 -12.74 -14.83
CA ALA A 32 -23.78 -14.19 -15.10
C ALA A 32 -25.13 -14.67 -15.68
N THR A 33 -26.23 -14.09 -15.23
CA THR A 33 -27.58 -14.38 -15.73
C THR A 33 -27.78 -13.92 -17.18
N GLU A 34 -27.32 -12.72 -17.52
CA GLU A 34 -27.41 -12.16 -18.87
C GLU A 34 -26.50 -12.91 -19.85
N GLU A 35 -25.31 -13.34 -19.38
CA GLU A 35 -24.41 -14.19 -20.17
C GLU A 35 -25.06 -15.53 -20.52
N GLN A 36 -25.70 -16.19 -19.54
CA GLN A 36 -26.40 -17.47 -19.76
C GLN A 36 -27.54 -17.34 -20.77
N GLU A 37 -28.33 -16.27 -20.68
CA GLU A 37 -29.40 -15.99 -21.65
C GLU A 37 -28.86 -15.77 -23.07
N GLN A 38 -27.73 -15.06 -23.21
CA GLN A 38 -27.10 -14.82 -24.50
C GLN A 38 -26.44 -16.08 -25.07
N VAL A 39 -25.83 -16.92 -24.22
CA VAL A 39 -25.33 -18.24 -24.63
C VAL A 39 -26.47 -19.09 -25.19
N ALA A 40 -27.60 -19.19 -24.47
CA ALA A 40 -28.77 -19.93 -24.92
C ALA A 40 -29.32 -19.37 -26.26
N THR A 41 -29.32 -18.04 -26.42
CA THR A 41 -29.75 -17.38 -27.66
C THR A 41 -28.83 -17.74 -28.84
N VAL A 42 -27.51 -17.75 -28.63
CA VAL A 42 -26.54 -18.13 -29.66
C VAL A 42 -26.71 -19.59 -30.05
N GLU A 43 -26.84 -20.49 -29.08
CA GLU A 43 -27.00 -21.92 -29.33
C GLU A 43 -28.32 -22.22 -30.05
N TRP A 44 -29.42 -21.58 -29.62
CA TRP A 44 -30.70 -21.69 -30.28
C TRP A 44 -30.63 -21.24 -31.73
N ALA A 45 -30.00 -20.09 -31.99
CA ALA A 45 -29.86 -19.57 -33.34
C ALA A 45 -28.91 -20.39 -34.23
N TYR A 46 -27.94 -21.11 -33.66
CA TYR A 46 -27.12 -22.08 -34.40
C TYR A 46 -27.93 -23.33 -34.77
N ILE A 47 -28.67 -23.91 -33.81
CA ILE A 47 -29.48 -25.12 -34.00
C ILE A 47 -30.54 -24.94 -35.10
N HIS A 48 -31.16 -23.76 -35.17
CA HIS A 48 -32.26 -23.47 -36.10
C HIS A 48 -31.77 -22.87 -37.43
N MET A 49 -30.46 -22.69 -37.62
CA MET A 49 -29.93 -22.17 -38.87
C MET A 49 -29.94 -23.26 -39.95
N PRO A 50 -30.42 -22.98 -41.18
CA PRO A 50 -30.35 -23.95 -42.27
C PRO A 50 -28.91 -24.43 -42.50
N LEU A 51 -28.73 -25.74 -42.69
CA LEU A 51 -27.40 -26.34 -42.84
C LEU A 51 -26.60 -25.72 -43.99
N SER A 52 -27.25 -25.37 -45.11
CA SER A 52 -26.62 -24.67 -46.22
C SER A 52 -26.00 -23.34 -45.80
N VAL A 53 -26.70 -22.57 -44.96
CA VAL A 53 -26.23 -21.28 -44.44
C VAL A 53 -25.04 -21.47 -43.50
N LEU A 54 -25.04 -22.51 -42.66
CA LEU A 54 -23.91 -22.82 -41.78
C LEU A 54 -22.67 -23.18 -42.58
N VAL A 55 -22.81 -24.07 -43.57
CA VAL A 55 -21.72 -24.48 -44.47
C VAL A 55 -21.16 -23.29 -45.22
N ASP A 56 -22.02 -22.44 -45.79
CA ASP A 56 -21.59 -21.23 -46.50
C ASP A 56 -20.89 -20.23 -45.57
N LEU A 57 -21.37 -20.05 -44.34
CA LEU A 57 -20.73 -19.17 -43.35
C LEU A 57 -19.37 -19.68 -42.87
N GLU A 58 -19.16 -20.99 -42.82
CA GLU A 58 -17.89 -21.58 -42.36
C GLU A 58 -16.85 -21.69 -43.48
N LEU A 59 -17.26 -22.14 -44.67
CA LEU A 59 -16.35 -22.38 -45.79
C LEU A 59 -16.14 -21.14 -46.64
N GLU A 60 -17.20 -20.37 -46.90
CA GLU A 60 -17.18 -19.26 -47.85
C GLU A 60 -17.91 -18.01 -47.31
N PRO A 61 -17.54 -17.49 -46.12
CA PRO A 61 -18.29 -16.41 -45.46
C PRO A 61 -18.44 -15.14 -46.31
N LEU A 62 -17.53 -14.91 -47.27
CA LEU A 62 -17.57 -13.77 -48.18
C LEU A 62 -18.71 -13.84 -49.21
N LYS A 63 -19.32 -15.00 -49.44
CA LYS A 63 -20.53 -15.14 -50.26
C LYS A 63 -21.77 -14.65 -49.54
N MET A 64 -21.76 -14.72 -48.20
CA MET A 64 -22.92 -14.45 -47.35
C MET A 64 -22.90 -13.03 -46.76
N VAL A 65 -21.70 -12.53 -46.41
CA VAL A 65 -21.54 -11.25 -45.74
C VAL A 65 -20.39 -10.43 -46.32
N GLY A 66 -20.43 -9.12 -46.11
CA GLY A 66 -19.39 -8.23 -46.59
C GLY A 66 -18.04 -8.52 -45.95
N GLN A 67 -16.95 -8.31 -46.71
CA GLN A 67 -15.57 -8.50 -46.23
C GLN A 67 -15.27 -7.73 -44.93
N ARG A 68 -15.93 -6.58 -44.72
CA ARG A 68 -15.82 -5.79 -43.49
C ARG A 68 -16.32 -6.57 -42.27
N ASP A 69 -17.45 -7.26 -42.38
CA ASP A 69 -18.07 -7.98 -41.27
C ASP A 69 -17.28 -9.24 -40.92
N VAL A 70 -16.81 -9.96 -41.95
CA VAL A 70 -15.87 -11.08 -41.78
C VAL A 70 -14.60 -10.63 -41.07
N TYR A 71 -14.02 -9.51 -41.49
CA TYR A 71 -12.84 -8.93 -40.84
C TYR A 71 -13.11 -8.53 -39.39
N CYS A 72 -14.23 -7.88 -39.10
CA CYS A 72 -14.62 -7.48 -37.74
C CYS A 72 -14.80 -8.70 -36.83
N ALA A 73 -15.48 -9.74 -37.30
CA ALA A 73 -15.67 -10.99 -36.56
C ALA A 73 -14.34 -11.69 -36.28
N ALA A 74 -13.48 -11.84 -37.30
CA ALA A 74 -12.18 -12.50 -37.13
C ALA A 74 -11.25 -11.71 -36.19
N LYS A 75 -11.23 -10.37 -36.30
CA LYS A 75 -10.50 -9.48 -35.40
C LYS A 75 -11.00 -9.59 -33.96
N TYR A 76 -12.31 -9.72 -33.78
CA TYR A 76 -12.90 -9.89 -32.47
C TYR A 76 -12.42 -11.20 -31.82
N CYS A 77 -12.53 -12.34 -32.51
CA CYS A 77 -12.08 -13.63 -32.00
C CYS A 77 -10.60 -13.64 -31.63
N LEU A 78 -9.75 -13.01 -32.45
CA LEU A 78 -8.33 -12.84 -32.16
C LEU A 78 -8.11 -12.12 -30.82
N GLU A 79 -8.79 -10.98 -30.63
CA GLU A 79 -8.59 -10.17 -29.44
C GLU A 79 -9.25 -10.77 -28.20
N HIS A 80 -10.36 -11.47 -28.37
CA HIS A 80 -11.02 -12.22 -27.28
C HIS A 80 -10.08 -13.29 -26.71
N ARG A 81 -9.45 -14.10 -27.58
CA ARG A 81 -8.41 -15.06 -27.17
C ARG A 81 -7.21 -14.38 -26.51
N LEU A 82 -6.79 -13.23 -27.03
CA LEU A 82 -5.69 -12.46 -26.43
C LEU A 82 -6.07 -11.95 -25.02
N VAL A 83 -7.33 -11.58 -24.77
CA VAL A 83 -7.80 -11.22 -23.43
C VAL A 83 -7.77 -12.41 -22.50
N ALA A 84 -8.26 -13.58 -22.92
CA ALA A 84 -8.22 -14.79 -22.11
C ALA A 84 -6.77 -15.14 -21.69
N TYR A 85 -5.83 -15.06 -22.63
CA TYR A 85 -4.40 -15.21 -22.33
C TYR A 85 -3.90 -14.18 -21.31
N VAL A 86 -4.22 -12.89 -21.49
CA VAL A 86 -3.79 -11.84 -20.56
C VAL A 86 -4.38 -12.03 -19.18
N GLU A 87 -5.64 -12.44 -19.08
CA GLU A 87 -6.32 -12.73 -17.82
C GLU A 87 -5.60 -13.86 -17.08
N GLU A 88 -5.35 -15.00 -17.74
CA GLU A 88 -4.60 -16.12 -17.18
C GLU A 88 -3.19 -15.72 -16.72
N GLN A 89 -2.44 -14.99 -17.54
CA GLN A 89 -1.10 -14.53 -17.16
C GLN A 89 -1.13 -13.62 -15.93
N ASN A 90 -2.12 -12.73 -15.86
CA ASN A 90 -2.23 -11.79 -14.74
C ASN A 90 -2.73 -12.46 -13.45
N THR A 91 -3.66 -13.42 -13.52
CA THR A 91 -4.32 -14.01 -12.35
C THR A 91 -3.65 -15.27 -11.85
N VAL A 92 -3.23 -16.16 -12.76
CA VAL A 92 -2.65 -17.46 -12.42
C VAL A 92 -1.15 -17.35 -12.24
N HIS A 93 -0.47 -16.71 -13.20
CA HIS A 93 0.99 -16.66 -13.21
C HIS A 93 1.57 -15.41 -12.52
N GLY A 94 0.76 -14.37 -12.31
CA GLY A 94 1.23 -13.10 -11.75
C GLY A 94 2.22 -12.39 -12.67
N ILE A 95 2.09 -12.55 -13.99
CA ILE A 95 2.93 -11.94 -15.01
C ILE A 95 2.12 -10.94 -15.83
N ALA A 96 2.64 -9.72 -15.98
CA ALA A 96 2.17 -8.81 -17.02
C ALA A 96 2.91 -9.14 -18.33
N PRO A 97 2.23 -9.68 -19.36
CA PRO A 97 2.91 -10.15 -20.56
C PRO A 97 3.66 -9.03 -21.28
N SER A 98 4.85 -9.35 -21.78
CA SER A 98 5.65 -8.42 -22.57
C SER A 98 4.98 -8.10 -23.91
N ARG A 99 5.44 -7.03 -24.58
CA ARG A 99 4.99 -6.71 -25.93
C ARG A 99 5.17 -7.88 -26.90
N ALA A 100 6.32 -8.57 -26.85
CA ALA A 100 6.61 -9.66 -27.77
C ALA A 100 5.59 -10.81 -27.57
N GLN A 101 5.43 -11.27 -26.34
CA GLN A 101 4.44 -12.31 -25.99
C GLN A 101 3.02 -11.94 -26.44
N MET A 102 2.61 -10.69 -26.21
CA MET A 102 1.29 -10.20 -26.64
C MET A 102 1.10 -10.26 -28.16
N LEU A 103 2.13 -9.98 -28.95
CA LEU A 103 2.06 -10.01 -30.41
C LEU A 103 2.11 -11.44 -30.94
N ASP A 104 2.97 -12.29 -30.37
CA ASP A 104 3.07 -13.70 -30.75
C ASP A 104 1.74 -14.42 -30.53
N VAL A 105 1.12 -14.22 -29.36
CA VAL A 105 -0.21 -14.78 -29.05
C VAL A 105 -1.28 -14.17 -29.96
N ALA A 106 -1.24 -12.87 -30.25
CA ALA A 106 -2.19 -12.23 -31.15
C ALA A 106 -2.12 -12.83 -32.58
N LEU A 107 -0.92 -13.09 -33.10
CA LEU A 107 -0.72 -13.72 -34.40
C LEU A 107 -1.21 -15.18 -34.39
N ALA A 108 -0.87 -15.94 -33.35
CA ALA A 108 -1.36 -17.31 -33.17
C ALA A 108 -2.89 -17.40 -33.00
N SER A 109 -3.52 -16.32 -32.53
CA SER A 109 -4.96 -16.25 -32.30
C SER A 109 -5.80 -15.90 -33.54
N ILE A 110 -5.17 -15.65 -34.70
CA ILE A 110 -5.89 -15.42 -35.96
C ILE A 110 -6.71 -16.67 -36.31
N PRO A 111 -8.05 -16.56 -36.53
CA PRO A 111 -8.87 -17.73 -36.84
C PRO A 111 -8.41 -18.48 -38.09
N ALA A 112 -8.24 -19.80 -37.95
CA ALA A 112 -7.84 -20.67 -39.07
C ALA A 112 -8.90 -20.70 -40.19
N ALA A 113 -10.18 -20.56 -39.87
CA ALA A 113 -11.28 -20.50 -40.83
C ALA A 113 -11.42 -19.13 -41.54
N ALA A 114 -10.66 -18.11 -41.15
CA ALA A 114 -10.75 -16.81 -41.82
C ALA A 114 -10.21 -16.87 -43.26
N PRO A 115 -10.84 -16.20 -44.24
CA PRO A 115 -10.33 -16.10 -45.61
C PRO A 115 -8.92 -15.49 -45.67
N SER A 116 -8.10 -15.89 -46.63
CA SER A 116 -6.69 -15.46 -46.75
C SER A 116 -6.52 -13.93 -46.77
N CYS A 117 -7.37 -13.22 -47.52
CA CYS A 117 -7.35 -11.75 -47.57
C CYS A 117 -7.64 -11.10 -46.21
N VAL A 118 -8.43 -11.74 -45.35
CA VAL A 118 -8.72 -11.30 -43.99
C VAL A 118 -7.54 -11.60 -43.07
N LYS A 119 -6.95 -12.80 -43.19
CA LYS A 119 -5.76 -13.21 -42.42
C LYS A 119 -4.59 -12.26 -42.67
N GLU A 120 -4.25 -12.00 -43.93
CA GLU A 120 -3.17 -11.08 -44.31
C GLU A 120 -3.38 -9.67 -43.72
N ARG A 121 -4.63 -9.19 -43.75
CA ARG A 121 -5.00 -7.91 -43.16
C ARG A 121 -4.84 -7.90 -41.64
N LEU A 122 -5.16 -8.99 -40.95
CA LEU A 122 -4.97 -9.15 -39.51
C LEU A 122 -3.49 -9.27 -39.13
N VAL A 123 -2.69 -10.04 -39.89
CA VAL A 123 -1.24 -10.11 -39.72
C VAL A 123 -0.64 -8.71 -39.86
N SER A 124 -1.00 -7.97 -40.92
CA SER A 124 -0.56 -6.58 -41.09
C SER A 124 -1.06 -5.67 -39.95
N LEU A 125 -2.24 -5.89 -39.38
CA LEU A 125 -2.71 -5.10 -38.23
C LEU A 125 -1.79 -5.25 -37.01
N VAL A 126 -1.38 -6.49 -36.71
CA VAL A 126 -0.62 -6.85 -35.51
C VAL A 126 0.88 -6.60 -35.71
N GLN A 127 1.44 -7.06 -36.82
CA GLN A 127 2.86 -7.04 -37.13
C GLN A 127 3.26 -5.79 -37.93
N GLY A 128 4.45 -5.27 -37.64
CA GLY A 128 5.06 -4.19 -38.42
C GLY A 128 6.12 -3.44 -37.64
N THR A 129 6.21 -2.13 -37.83
CA THR A 129 7.17 -1.34 -37.06
C THR A 129 6.81 -1.32 -35.57
N PRO A 130 7.78 -1.15 -34.65
CA PRO A 130 7.51 -1.03 -33.22
C PRO A 130 6.44 0.02 -32.87
N ARG A 131 6.32 1.08 -33.68
CA ARG A 131 5.28 2.11 -33.52
C ARG A 131 3.88 1.55 -33.84
N LYS A 132 3.75 0.76 -34.89
CA LYS A 132 2.48 0.14 -35.33
C LYS A 132 1.99 -0.86 -34.28
N GLU A 133 2.86 -1.74 -33.81
CA GLU A 133 2.57 -2.70 -32.75
C GLU A 133 2.09 -2.02 -31.46
N ARG A 134 2.79 -0.97 -31.01
CA ARG A 134 2.37 -0.19 -29.83
C ARG A 134 1.00 0.47 -30.03
N LYS A 135 0.69 0.94 -31.25
CA LYS A 135 -0.60 1.53 -31.60
C LYS A 135 -1.71 0.48 -31.57
N TYR A 136 -1.46 -0.71 -32.11
CA TYR A 136 -2.39 -1.84 -32.03
C TYR A 136 -2.68 -2.21 -30.58
N LEU A 137 -1.65 -2.46 -29.76
CA LEU A 137 -1.82 -2.84 -28.36
C LEU A 137 -2.50 -1.73 -27.52
N ALA A 138 -2.26 -0.45 -27.84
CA ALA A 138 -2.99 0.65 -27.20
C ALA A 138 -4.47 0.70 -27.59
N ALA A 139 -4.82 0.32 -28.82
CA ALA A 139 -6.21 0.21 -29.26
C ALA A 139 -6.90 -1.04 -28.70
N PHE A 140 -6.18 -2.15 -28.56
CA PHE A 140 -6.62 -3.35 -27.85
C PHE A 140 -6.95 -3.01 -26.39
N ARG A 141 -5.98 -2.46 -25.63
CA ARG A 141 -6.16 -2.11 -24.22
C ARG A 141 -7.38 -1.21 -23.97
N ARG A 142 -7.57 -0.19 -24.80
CA ARG A 142 -8.73 0.72 -24.68
C ARG A 142 -10.07 0.03 -24.93
N ARG A 143 -10.13 -0.94 -25.84
CA ARG A 143 -11.38 -1.66 -26.16
C ARG A 143 -11.76 -2.70 -25.11
N TRP A 144 -10.75 -3.33 -24.53
CA TRP A 144 -10.92 -4.42 -23.56
C TRP A 144 -10.71 -3.96 -22.11
N SER A 145 -10.85 -2.66 -21.85
CA SER A 145 -10.71 -2.07 -20.50
C SER A 145 -9.41 -2.46 -19.76
N ALA A 146 -8.34 -2.76 -20.50
CA ALA A 146 -7.04 -3.13 -19.96
C ALA A 146 -6.10 -1.92 -19.86
N ARG A 147 -5.04 -2.03 -19.06
CA ARG A 147 -4.04 -0.97 -18.86
C ARG A 147 -2.62 -1.48 -19.06
N TYR A 148 -1.73 -0.57 -19.46
CA TYR A 148 -0.29 -0.82 -19.42
C TYR A 148 0.22 -0.54 -18.00
N GLY A 149 0.92 -1.48 -17.40
CA GLY A 149 1.47 -1.32 -16.06
C GLY A 149 2.11 -2.60 -15.55
N CYS A 150 2.57 -2.56 -14.31
CA CYS A 150 3.07 -3.72 -13.60
C CYS A 150 1.97 -4.27 -12.69
N LEU A 151 1.97 -5.58 -12.49
CA LEU A 151 1.23 -6.20 -11.41
C LEU A 151 1.82 -5.76 -10.07
N ARG A 152 0.98 -5.70 -9.05
CA ARG A 152 1.44 -5.41 -7.69
C ARG A 152 2.10 -6.67 -7.15
N THR A 153 3.34 -6.54 -6.67
CA THR A 153 3.95 -7.59 -5.89
C THR A 153 3.20 -7.67 -4.57
N GLU A 154 2.61 -8.82 -4.29
CA GLU A 154 1.96 -9.10 -3.01
C GLU A 154 2.76 -10.15 -2.28
N ASP A 155 3.02 -9.87 -1.00
CA ASP A 155 3.54 -10.87 -0.08
C ASP A 155 2.48 -11.96 0.09
N VAL A 156 2.77 -13.17 -0.39
CA VAL A 156 1.88 -14.32 -0.16
C VAL A 156 2.00 -14.70 1.31
N VAL A 157 0.94 -14.43 2.08
CA VAL A 157 0.72 -14.95 3.43
C VAL A 157 -0.43 -15.93 3.32
N ASP A 158 -0.19 -17.18 3.69
CA ASP A 158 -1.21 -18.22 3.64
C ASP A 158 -2.45 -17.81 4.46
N VAL A 159 -3.65 -18.21 4.01
CA VAL A 159 -4.90 -17.83 4.68
C VAL A 159 -4.94 -18.35 6.12
N ALA A 160 -4.43 -19.56 6.39
CA ALA A 160 -4.38 -20.10 7.74
C ALA A 160 -3.40 -19.30 8.62
N GLU A 161 -2.23 -18.93 8.08
CA GLU A 161 -1.27 -18.07 8.79
C GLU A 161 -1.88 -16.70 9.12
N ARG A 162 -2.56 -16.06 8.14
CA ARG A 162 -3.27 -14.79 8.34
C ARG A 162 -4.30 -14.90 9.46
N ARG A 163 -5.14 -15.94 9.42
CA ARG A 163 -6.18 -16.18 10.42
C ARG A 163 -5.59 -16.39 11.81
N GLN A 164 -4.52 -17.18 11.92
CA GLN A 164 -3.85 -17.45 13.18
C GLN A 164 -3.26 -16.16 13.79
N LYS A 165 -2.54 -15.38 12.98
CA LYS A 165 -1.98 -14.08 13.41
C LYS A 165 -3.06 -13.09 13.84
N ALA A 166 -4.14 -12.99 13.07
CA ALA A 166 -5.27 -12.13 13.40
C ALA A 166 -5.91 -12.54 14.73
N THR A 167 -6.15 -13.85 14.93
CA THR A 167 -6.74 -14.39 16.16
C THR A 167 -5.90 -14.03 17.39
N VAL A 168 -4.57 -14.22 17.32
CA VAL A 168 -3.68 -13.86 18.43
C VAL A 168 -3.70 -12.36 18.72
N PHE A 169 -3.66 -11.54 17.66
CA PHE A 169 -3.71 -10.09 17.80
C PHE A 169 -5.02 -9.61 18.42
N HIS A 170 -6.16 -10.13 17.96
CA HIS A 170 -7.46 -9.87 18.54
C HIS A 170 -7.55 -10.34 19.99
N GLN A 171 -6.98 -11.51 20.31
CA GLN A 171 -6.91 -12.01 21.69
C GLN A 171 -6.10 -11.06 22.59
N TRP A 172 -4.97 -10.54 22.09
CA TRP A 172 -4.18 -9.55 22.81
C TRP A 172 -4.98 -8.27 23.03
N MET A 173 -5.62 -7.72 21.99
CA MET A 173 -6.49 -6.54 22.13
C MET A 173 -7.60 -6.78 23.15
N ASN A 174 -8.34 -7.89 23.03
CA ASN A 174 -9.42 -8.26 23.94
C ASN A 174 -8.93 -8.40 25.40
N HIS A 175 -7.72 -8.95 25.60
CA HIS A 175 -7.08 -8.99 26.91
C HIS A 175 -6.80 -7.57 27.45
N ILE A 176 -6.28 -6.65 26.63
CA ILE A 176 -6.04 -5.26 27.03
C ILE A 176 -7.34 -4.60 27.49
N TRP A 177 -8.42 -4.76 26.73
CA TRP A 177 -9.73 -4.21 27.07
C TRP A 177 -10.28 -4.77 28.38
N ARG A 178 -10.11 -6.08 28.62
CA ARG A 178 -10.54 -6.74 29.86
C ARG A 178 -9.70 -6.29 31.08
N ASP A 179 -8.41 -6.11 30.87
CA ASP A 179 -7.42 -5.81 31.93
C ASP A 179 -7.37 -4.33 32.30
N ALA A 180 -7.91 -3.45 31.46
CA ALA A 180 -7.89 -2.02 31.68
C ALA A 180 -8.80 -1.60 32.85
N ALA A 181 -8.20 -1.04 33.90
CA ALA A 181 -8.93 -0.44 35.01
C ALA A 181 -9.60 0.91 34.67
N LYS A 182 -9.27 1.48 33.50
CA LYS A 182 -9.74 2.79 33.01
C LYS A 182 -10.26 2.64 31.58
N PRO A 183 -11.14 3.55 31.11
CA PRO A 183 -11.58 3.53 29.72
C PRO A 183 -10.40 3.49 28.76
N VAL A 184 -10.41 2.55 27.81
CA VAL A 184 -9.31 2.39 26.86
C VAL A 184 -9.37 3.48 25.79
N LEU A 185 -8.21 4.03 25.45
CA LEU A 185 -8.01 4.87 24.26
C LEU A 185 -7.02 4.15 23.36
N VAL A 186 -7.48 3.69 22.19
CA VAL A 186 -6.59 3.11 21.18
C VAL A 186 -6.13 4.23 20.24
N VAL A 187 -4.81 4.40 20.13
CA VAL A 187 -4.18 5.27 19.15
C VAL A 187 -3.42 4.38 18.19
N ASN A 188 -3.68 4.48 16.88
CA ASN A 188 -2.81 3.87 15.88
C ASN A 188 -1.84 4.92 15.35
N MET A 189 -0.57 4.55 15.25
CA MET A 189 0.46 5.33 14.61
C MET A 189 1.12 4.52 13.50
N ASP A 190 1.42 5.19 12.39
CA ASP A 190 2.22 4.63 11.29
C ASP A 190 2.88 5.73 10.45
N GLU A 191 3.81 5.34 9.58
CA GLU A 191 4.48 6.22 8.64
C GLU A 191 4.10 5.96 7.17
N THR A 192 3.93 7.04 6.42
CA THR A 192 3.93 6.99 4.95
C THR A 192 4.93 7.96 4.34
N SER A 193 5.58 7.55 3.25
CA SER A 193 6.31 8.50 2.41
C SER A 193 5.35 9.46 1.70
N VAL A 194 5.71 10.75 1.69
CA VAL A 194 5.04 11.82 0.95
C VAL A 194 6.03 12.36 -0.08
N VAL A 195 5.74 12.12 -1.36
CA VAL A 195 6.58 12.57 -2.46
C VAL A 195 6.46 14.08 -2.68
N ARG A 196 7.54 14.72 -3.10
CA ARG A 196 7.55 16.15 -3.43
C ARG A 196 6.85 16.46 -4.74
N HIS A 197 7.02 15.59 -5.74
CA HIS A 197 6.40 15.72 -7.05
C HIS A 197 5.68 14.43 -7.44
N PRO A 198 4.34 14.35 -7.26
CA PRO A 198 3.54 13.26 -7.78
C PRO A 198 3.70 13.13 -9.29
N THR A 199 4.06 11.94 -9.76
CA THR A 199 4.19 11.64 -11.19
C THR A 199 3.00 10.81 -11.68
N GLY A 200 2.83 10.72 -13.00
CA GLY A 200 1.76 9.90 -13.58
C GLY A 200 0.37 10.45 -13.28
N LEU A 201 0.19 11.77 -13.32
CA LEU A 201 -1.13 12.40 -13.20
C LEU A 201 -1.92 12.17 -14.49
N TRP A 202 -3.20 11.84 -14.32
CA TRP A 202 -4.14 11.62 -15.42
C TRP A 202 -4.99 12.87 -15.61
N GLY A 203 -5.23 13.26 -16.86
CA GLY A 203 -6.03 14.43 -17.21
C GLY A 203 -6.11 14.64 -18.72
N THR A 204 -6.92 15.62 -19.12
CA THR A 204 -7.09 16.00 -20.52
C THR A 204 -5.84 16.68 -21.05
N VAL A 205 -5.22 16.11 -22.08
CA VAL A 205 -4.05 16.69 -22.76
C VAL A 205 -4.44 17.05 -24.19
N LEU A 206 -4.44 18.34 -24.50
CA LEU A 206 -4.69 18.81 -25.86
C LEU A 206 -3.55 18.40 -26.80
N LYS A 207 -3.90 17.99 -28.02
CA LYS A 207 -2.93 17.83 -29.10
C LYS A 207 -2.36 19.21 -29.43
N GLY A 208 -1.04 19.36 -29.33
CA GLY A 208 -0.34 20.58 -29.68
C GLY A 208 0.55 20.39 -30.91
N PRO A 209 0.99 21.49 -31.56
CA PRO A 209 2.00 21.41 -32.61
C PRO A 209 3.27 20.75 -32.07
N ALA A 210 3.95 19.94 -32.90
CA ALA A 210 5.10 19.14 -32.50
C ALA A 210 6.22 19.96 -31.82
N ASN A 211 6.36 21.23 -32.21
CA ASN A 211 7.40 22.15 -31.72
C ASN A 211 7.09 22.76 -30.34
N LYS A 212 5.91 22.51 -29.75
CA LYS A 212 5.56 22.96 -28.39
C LYS A 212 5.14 21.75 -27.53
N PRO A 213 6.10 20.89 -27.13
CA PRO A 213 5.80 19.74 -26.30
C PRO A 213 5.17 20.17 -24.98
N ARG A 214 4.04 19.54 -24.62
CA ARG A 214 3.40 19.73 -23.31
C ARG A 214 4.24 19.01 -22.26
N ARG A 215 4.84 19.74 -21.33
CA ARG A 215 5.78 19.20 -20.35
C ARG A 215 5.28 19.45 -18.93
N ASP A 216 5.50 18.48 -18.06
CA ASP A 216 5.39 18.66 -16.62
C ASP A 216 6.73 19.17 -16.09
N HIS A 217 6.73 20.39 -15.55
CA HIS A 217 7.92 20.99 -14.97
C HIS A 217 8.14 20.46 -13.55
N GLY A 218 9.21 19.67 -13.39
CA GLY A 218 9.72 19.18 -12.11
C GLY A 218 11.14 18.67 -12.28
N THR A 219 12.07 19.08 -11.42
CA THR A 219 13.46 18.66 -11.50
C THR A 219 13.62 17.18 -11.12
N LEU A 220 14.76 16.57 -11.45
CA LEU A 220 15.07 15.22 -10.97
C LEU A 220 15.10 15.13 -9.44
N SER A 221 15.54 16.21 -8.78
CA SER A 221 15.52 16.31 -7.32
C SER A 221 14.08 16.32 -6.79
N ASP A 222 13.17 17.09 -7.40
CA ASP A 222 11.76 17.13 -6.99
C ASP A 222 11.07 15.78 -7.15
N ARG A 223 11.39 15.07 -8.24
CA ARG A 223 10.81 13.74 -8.53
C ARG A 223 11.35 12.63 -7.62
N ARG A 224 12.52 12.82 -7.01
CA ARG A 224 13.12 11.87 -6.06
C ARG A 224 12.94 12.26 -4.61
N GLY A 225 12.59 13.53 -4.34
CA GLY A 225 12.40 14.04 -3.00
C GLY A 225 11.14 13.50 -2.35
N SER A 226 11.25 13.11 -1.09
CA SER A 226 10.14 12.74 -0.23
C SER A 226 10.49 13.02 1.22
N LEU A 227 9.47 13.17 2.06
CA LEU A 227 9.56 13.11 3.52
C LEU A 227 8.70 11.97 4.05
N SER A 228 8.84 11.64 5.33
CA SER A 228 7.97 10.66 5.99
C SER A 228 6.93 11.37 6.84
N PHE A 229 5.66 11.04 6.66
CA PHE A 229 4.56 11.50 7.49
C PHE A 229 4.23 10.42 8.51
N LEU A 230 4.59 10.68 9.76
CA LEU A 230 4.26 9.91 10.95
C LEU A 230 2.90 10.40 11.47
N ALA A 231 1.86 9.61 11.19
CA ALA A 231 0.48 9.97 11.42
C ALA A 231 -0.08 9.25 12.65
N SER A 232 -0.98 9.91 13.38
CA SER A 232 -1.66 9.33 14.54
C SER A 232 -3.17 9.47 14.40
N ILE A 233 -3.92 8.38 14.57
CA ILE A 233 -5.38 8.39 14.56
C ILE A 233 -5.96 7.62 15.75
N CYS A 234 -7.16 7.98 16.20
CA CYS A 234 -7.91 7.28 17.24
C CYS A 234 -9.42 7.28 16.93
N PRO A 235 -10.18 6.30 17.44
CA PRO A 235 -11.63 6.22 17.21
C PRO A 235 -12.43 7.33 17.91
N ASP A 236 -11.79 8.03 18.85
CA ASP A 236 -12.38 9.11 19.65
C ASP A 236 -12.16 10.47 18.96
N SER A 237 -13.26 11.12 18.53
CA SER A 237 -13.21 12.40 17.84
C SER A 237 -12.71 13.55 18.71
N ASP A 238 -12.95 13.49 20.01
CA ASP A 238 -12.60 14.56 20.94
C ASP A 238 -11.09 14.56 21.22
N VAL A 239 -10.46 13.39 21.12
CA VAL A 239 -9.00 13.23 21.26
C VAL A 239 -8.26 13.42 19.93
N GLN A 240 -8.90 13.14 18.78
CA GLN A 240 -8.23 13.16 17.48
C GLN A 240 -7.52 14.49 17.16
N GLY A 241 -8.12 15.63 17.59
CA GLY A 241 -7.60 16.97 17.35
C GLY A 241 -6.27 17.28 18.06
N ILE A 242 -5.99 16.62 19.19
CA ILE A 242 -4.76 16.82 19.98
C ILE A 242 -3.65 15.82 19.64
N LEU A 243 -3.95 14.77 18.86
CA LEU A 243 -2.96 13.77 18.50
C LEU A 243 -1.86 14.33 17.58
N PRO A 244 -0.58 13.99 17.84
CA PRO A 244 0.54 14.52 17.09
C PRO A 244 0.58 14.00 15.64
N GLN A 245 0.70 14.92 14.69
CA GLN A 245 0.93 14.66 13.27
C GLN A 245 2.32 15.18 12.87
N ILE A 246 3.26 14.29 12.56
CA ILE A 246 4.67 14.65 12.45
C ILE A 246 5.20 14.42 11.04
N LEU A 247 5.80 15.44 10.45
CA LEU A 247 6.59 15.32 9.22
C LEU A 247 8.06 15.16 9.59
N LEU A 248 8.62 13.97 9.36
CA LEU A 248 10.05 13.69 9.45
C LEU A 248 10.71 14.09 8.14
N ALA A 249 11.43 15.20 8.17
CA ALA A 249 12.09 15.77 7.01
C ALA A 249 13.61 15.68 7.16
N ASN A 250 14.30 15.34 6.06
CA ASN A 250 15.75 15.47 6.03
C ASN A 250 16.13 16.95 6.14
N GLU A 251 17.08 17.27 7.01
CA GLU A 251 17.51 18.65 7.26
C GLU A 251 18.05 19.40 6.03
N HIS A 252 18.55 18.68 5.02
CA HIS A 252 18.97 19.24 3.73
C HIS A 252 17.78 19.51 2.79
N GLN A 253 16.66 18.81 2.97
CA GLN A 253 15.44 19.03 2.18
C GLN A 253 14.59 20.16 2.74
N VAL A 254 14.66 20.41 4.05
CA VAL A 254 13.91 21.47 4.70
C VAL A 254 14.83 22.40 5.46
N SER A 255 15.04 23.62 4.97
CA SER A 255 15.88 24.61 5.66
C SER A 255 15.18 25.24 6.87
N LEU A 256 15.98 25.70 7.85
CA LEU A 256 15.47 26.44 9.01
C LEU A 256 14.72 27.72 8.62
N ALA A 257 15.16 28.40 7.55
CA ALA A 257 14.50 29.60 7.05
C ALA A 257 13.07 29.30 6.57
N VAL A 258 12.85 28.18 5.89
CA VAL A 258 11.51 27.76 5.47
C VAL A 258 10.64 27.46 6.69
N LEU A 259 11.17 26.76 7.70
CA LEU A 259 10.41 26.48 8.91
C LEU A 259 9.98 27.74 9.65
N ARG A 260 10.90 28.70 9.84
CA ARG A 260 10.61 29.96 10.51
C ARG A 260 9.51 30.74 9.79
N ARG A 261 9.54 30.78 8.44
CA ARG A 261 8.47 31.41 7.64
C ARG A 261 7.13 30.71 7.79
N LEU A 262 7.11 29.38 7.77
CA LEU A 262 5.87 28.62 7.97
C LEU A 262 5.27 28.87 9.34
N GLN A 263 6.09 28.85 10.40
CA GLN A 263 5.68 29.17 11.77
C GLN A 263 5.16 30.61 11.89
N ALA A 264 5.90 31.59 11.35
CA ALA A 264 5.50 32.99 11.37
C ALA A 264 4.19 33.26 10.62
N SER A 265 3.91 32.49 9.56
CA SER A 265 2.66 32.63 8.78
C SER A 265 1.41 32.07 9.47
N GLY A 266 1.53 31.43 10.64
CA GLY A 266 0.40 30.81 11.35
C GLY A 266 -0.27 29.65 10.62
N SER A 267 0.33 29.17 9.51
CA SER A 267 -0.28 28.16 8.62
C SER A 267 -0.11 26.72 9.10
N LEU A 268 0.64 26.49 10.18
CA LEU A 268 0.87 25.18 10.75
C LEU A 268 -0.19 24.91 11.83
N PRO A 269 -1.08 23.92 11.64
CA PRO A 269 -2.03 23.54 12.68
C PRO A 269 -1.33 23.16 14.00
N PRO A 270 -1.94 23.40 15.18
CA PRO A 270 -1.29 23.19 16.47
C PRO A 270 -0.78 21.76 16.72
N ASN A 271 -1.47 20.75 16.19
CA ASN A 271 -1.10 19.34 16.31
C ASN A 271 -0.18 18.84 15.18
N MET A 272 0.25 19.73 14.27
CA MET A 272 1.20 19.42 13.21
C MET A 272 2.60 19.88 13.56
N HIS A 273 3.58 18.99 13.35
CA HIS A 273 4.96 19.23 13.71
C HIS A 273 5.90 18.80 12.60
N ILE A 274 7.02 19.50 12.46
CA ILE A 274 8.08 19.13 11.51
C ILE A 274 9.33 18.85 12.32
N TRP A 275 9.82 17.62 12.23
CA TRP A 275 11.10 17.25 12.82
C TRP A 275 12.14 17.22 11.70
N ARG A 276 13.14 18.08 11.84
CA ARG A 276 14.33 18.08 10.98
C ARG A 276 15.31 17.10 11.56
N GLU A 277 15.62 16.08 10.79
CA GLU A 277 16.51 15.00 11.18
C GLU A 277 17.60 14.81 10.12
N ALA A 278 18.72 14.21 10.50
CA ALA A 278 19.80 13.89 9.55
C ALA A 278 19.33 12.93 8.43
N SER A 279 18.29 12.14 8.69
CA SER A 279 17.64 11.27 7.72
C SER A 279 16.11 11.32 7.85
N GLY A 280 15.38 10.97 6.80
CA GLY A 280 13.91 10.92 6.82
C GLY A 280 13.32 9.60 7.36
N TRP A 281 14.11 8.78 8.06
CA TRP A 281 13.71 7.44 8.51
C TRP A 281 13.44 7.40 10.01
N THR A 282 12.46 6.60 10.44
CA THR A 282 12.19 6.33 11.86
C THR A 282 13.31 5.48 12.46
N THR A 283 13.70 5.83 13.70
CA THR A 283 14.68 5.09 14.50
C THR A 283 14.11 4.89 15.91
N HIS A 284 14.72 4.02 16.71
CA HIS A 284 14.31 3.85 18.11
C HIS A 284 14.38 5.16 18.93
N ALA A 285 15.31 6.05 18.60
CA ALA A 285 15.41 7.37 19.23
C ALA A 285 14.22 8.26 18.86
N ILE A 286 13.82 8.26 17.58
CA ILE A 286 12.63 8.97 17.09
C ILE A 286 11.37 8.40 17.74
N MET A 287 11.26 7.07 17.87
CA MET A 287 10.11 6.43 18.52
C MET A 287 9.99 6.81 20.00
N ARG A 288 11.10 6.84 20.76
CA ARG A 288 11.07 7.33 22.15
C ARG A 288 10.68 8.81 22.24
N ARG A 289 11.16 9.64 21.32
CA ARG A 289 10.75 11.05 21.22
C ARG A 289 9.26 11.16 20.91
N TYR A 290 8.74 10.35 20.00
CA TYR A 290 7.30 10.26 19.69
C TYR A 290 6.48 9.89 20.91
N LEU A 291 6.86 8.85 21.67
CA LEU A 291 6.14 8.46 22.88
C LEU A 291 6.06 9.60 23.90
N SER A 292 7.19 10.28 24.18
CA SER A 292 7.19 11.45 25.07
C SER A 292 6.29 12.56 24.56
N PHE A 293 6.26 12.74 23.25
CA PHE A 293 5.47 13.79 22.61
C PHE A 293 3.99 13.46 22.63
N LEU A 294 3.61 12.23 22.31
CA LEU A 294 2.24 11.71 22.42
C LEU A 294 1.72 11.84 23.85
N ALA A 295 2.49 11.41 24.86
CA ALA A 295 2.10 11.55 26.26
C ALA A 295 1.86 13.01 26.66
N ARG A 296 2.71 13.93 26.19
CA ARG A 296 2.56 15.37 26.42
C ARG A 296 1.33 15.95 25.73
N SER A 297 1.10 15.57 24.47
CA SER A 297 -0.06 16.01 23.70
C SER A 297 -1.38 15.54 24.34
N LEU A 298 -1.39 14.32 24.88
CA LEU A 298 -2.55 13.75 25.58
C LEU A 298 -2.77 14.35 26.98
N GLY A 299 -1.72 14.82 27.65
CA GLY A 299 -1.83 15.46 28.96
C GLY A 299 -2.58 14.59 29.98
N GLU A 300 -3.64 15.16 30.57
CA GLU A 300 -4.50 14.49 31.57
C GLU A 300 -5.19 13.22 31.03
N VAL A 301 -5.36 13.07 29.72
CA VAL A 301 -5.95 11.86 29.12
C VAL A 301 -5.13 10.62 29.47
N VAL A 302 -3.80 10.74 29.59
CA VAL A 302 -2.92 9.63 30.02
C VAL A 302 -3.21 9.21 31.47
N ALA A 303 -3.63 10.15 32.32
CA ALA A 303 -4.00 9.87 33.70
C ALA A 303 -5.42 9.28 33.79
N GLN A 304 -6.34 9.66 32.90
CA GLN A 304 -7.74 9.25 32.95
C GLN A 304 -8.04 7.94 32.20
N ARG A 305 -7.19 7.55 31.24
CA ARG A 305 -7.46 6.43 30.33
C ARG A 305 -6.30 5.45 30.26
N THR A 306 -6.61 4.21 29.90
CA THR A 306 -5.59 3.25 29.48
C THR A 306 -5.24 3.53 28.02
N VAL A 307 -4.14 4.25 27.78
CA VAL A 307 -3.69 4.58 26.43
C VAL A 307 -2.97 3.38 25.82
N VAL A 308 -3.46 2.92 24.67
CA VAL A 308 -2.89 1.83 23.88
C VAL A 308 -2.36 2.40 22.58
N LEU A 309 -1.06 2.29 22.33
CA LEU A 309 -0.45 2.65 21.07
C LEU A 309 -0.28 1.40 20.21
N LEU A 310 -1.02 1.36 19.11
CA LEU A 310 -0.98 0.34 18.07
C LEU A 310 0.01 0.74 16.98
N VAL A 311 1.03 -0.09 16.75
CA VAL A 311 2.08 0.10 15.72
C VAL A 311 2.37 -1.21 15.01
N ASP A 312 3.02 -1.14 13.86
CA ASP A 312 3.56 -2.33 13.19
C ASP A 312 4.78 -2.91 13.94
N VAL A 313 5.25 -4.08 13.51
CA VAL A 313 6.45 -4.73 14.04
C VAL A 313 7.74 -4.31 13.33
N ASN A 314 7.84 -3.03 12.92
CA ASN A 314 9.10 -2.49 12.44
C ASN A 314 10.15 -2.59 13.55
N ARG A 315 11.39 -2.93 13.18
CA ARG A 315 12.52 -2.98 14.12
C ARG A 315 12.61 -1.68 14.91
N ALA A 316 12.45 -0.51 14.27
CA ALA A 316 12.53 0.79 14.95
C ALA A 316 11.51 0.95 16.11
N HIS A 317 10.42 0.17 16.12
CA HIS A 317 9.38 0.21 17.16
C HIS A 317 9.61 -0.81 18.27
N ILE A 318 10.48 -1.80 18.03
CA ILE A 318 10.71 -2.93 18.92
C ILE A 318 12.14 -2.86 19.45
N ASP A 319 12.28 -2.23 20.61
CA ASP A 319 13.52 -2.20 21.37
C ASP A 319 13.22 -2.14 22.87
N HIS A 320 14.13 -2.69 23.69
CA HIS A 320 13.95 -2.71 25.13
C HIS A 320 13.86 -1.28 25.72
N SER A 321 14.58 -0.32 25.16
CA SER A 321 14.50 1.08 25.60
C SER A 321 13.13 1.71 25.31
N ILE A 322 12.43 1.26 24.26
CA ILE A 322 11.07 1.70 23.93
C ILE A 322 10.09 1.14 24.96
N LEU A 323 10.19 -0.16 25.30
CA LEU A 323 9.37 -0.78 26.34
C LEU A 323 9.48 -0.03 27.66
N LEU A 324 10.72 0.18 28.14
CA LEU A 324 10.97 0.88 29.40
C LEU A 324 10.43 2.31 29.37
N HIS A 325 10.53 2.99 28.23
CA HIS A 325 10.03 4.35 28.07
C HIS A 325 8.51 4.42 28.04
N ALA A 326 7.86 3.51 27.30
CA ALA A 326 6.41 3.38 27.25
C ALA A 326 5.82 3.08 28.65
N ARG A 327 6.46 2.20 29.44
CA ARG A 327 6.08 1.92 30.84
C ARG A 327 6.19 3.15 31.75
N ARG A 328 7.19 4.03 31.54
CA ARG A 328 7.33 5.28 32.30
C ARG A 328 6.22 6.27 31.99
N LEU A 329 5.75 6.28 30.75
CA LEU A 329 4.68 7.16 30.26
C LEU A 329 3.28 6.55 30.41
N SER A 330 3.16 5.34 30.96
CA SER A 330 1.90 4.59 31.06
C SER A 330 1.18 4.42 29.73
N ILE A 331 1.94 4.27 28.63
CA ILE A 331 1.42 3.97 27.30
C ILE A 331 1.65 2.48 27.04
N ARG A 332 0.56 1.72 26.87
CA ARG A 332 0.64 0.29 26.55
C ARG A 332 0.88 0.12 25.06
N MET A 333 1.89 -0.65 24.68
CA MET A 333 2.16 -0.96 23.27
C MET A 333 1.38 -2.21 22.86
N CYS A 334 0.80 -2.18 21.66
CA CYS A 334 0.26 -3.37 20.99
C CYS A 334 0.77 -3.39 19.54
N PHE A 335 1.08 -4.57 19.03
CA PHE A 335 1.72 -4.71 17.73
C PHE A 335 0.81 -5.38 16.72
N VAL A 336 0.66 -4.74 15.55
CA VAL A 336 0.03 -5.37 14.40
C VAL A 336 0.97 -6.48 13.89
N PRO A 337 0.48 -7.71 13.68
CA PRO A 337 1.35 -8.82 13.33
C PRO A 337 2.18 -8.60 12.05
N ALA A 338 3.35 -9.22 12.00
CA ALA A 338 4.25 -9.18 10.85
C ALA A 338 3.51 -9.55 9.56
N ARG A 339 3.67 -8.67 8.55
CA ARG A 339 3.03 -8.76 7.22
C ARG A 339 1.51 -8.56 7.24
N MET A 340 0.91 -8.14 8.35
CA MET A 340 -0.55 -8.00 8.48
C MET A 340 -1.10 -6.56 8.41
N THR A 341 -0.25 -5.55 8.22
CA THR A 341 -0.66 -4.13 8.32
C THR A 341 -1.78 -3.78 7.33
N ARG A 342 -1.73 -4.29 6.10
CA ARG A 342 -2.78 -4.10 5.08
C ARG A 342 -4.18 -4.60 5.46
N TRP A 343 -4.29 -5.48 6.47
CA TRP A 343 -5.57 -6.03 6.93
C TRP A 343 -5.98 -5.53 8.31
N LEU A 344 -5.01 -5.25 9.20
CA LEU A 344 -5.28 -5.04 10.63
C LEU A 344 -4.81 -3.68 11.17
N GLN A 345 -4.15 -2.85 10.36
CA GLN A 345 -3.66 -1.53 10.77
C GLN A 345 -4.56 -0.40 10.26
N PRO A 346 -5.27 0.34 11.14
CA PRO A 346 -6.20 1.40 10.73
C PRO A 346 -5.60 2.45 9.77
N ALA A 347 -4.34 2.84 9.98
CA ALA A 347 -3.64 3.79 9.14
C ALA A 347 -3.52 3.30 7.68
N ASP A 348 -3.15 2.04 7.49
CA ASP A 348 -2.98 1.42 6.18
C ASP A 348 -4.31 1.06 5.51
N THR A 349 -5.27 0.53 6.28
CA THR A 349 -6.55 0.06 5.74
C THR A 349 -7.48 1.20 5.33
N ALA A 350 -7.41 2.34 6.03
CA ALA A 350 -8.37 3.44 5.84
C ALA A 350 -7.73 4.82 5.63
N MET A 351 -6.76 5.22 6.45
CA MET A 351 -6.34 6.63 6.52
C MET A 351 -5.41 7.06 5.39
N PHE A 352 -4.35 6.31 5.11
CA PHE A 352 -3.34 6.73 4.14
C PHE A 352 -3.87 6.80 2.71
N ALA A 353 -4.83 5.95 2.34
CA ALA A 353 -5.47 6.02 1.04
C ALA A 353 -6.23 7.36 0.87
N ARG A 354 -7.00 7.77 1.90
CA ARG A 354 -7.73 9.04 1.94
C ARG A 354 -6.78 10.23 1.91
N PHE A 355 -5.76 10.21 2.76
CA PHE A 355 -4.72 11.25 2.79
C PHE A 355 -4.01 11.38 1.43
N LYS A 356 -3.54 10.28 0.83
CA LYS A 356 -2.86 10.30 -0.48
C LYS A 356 -3.77 10.77 -1.62
N ALA A 357 -5.08 10.54 -1.53
CA ALA A 357 -6.04 11.09 -2.48
C ALA A 357 -6.20 12.61 -2.30
N ALA A 358 -6.41 13.08 -1.07
CA ALA A 358 -6.48 14.51 -0.75
C ALA A 358 -5.20 15.25 -1.15
N PHE A 359 -4.03 14.72 -0.79
CA PHE A 359 -2.73 15.27 -1.16
C PHE A 359 -2.58 15.44 -2.68
N ARG A 360 -2.89 14.39 -3.47
CA ARG A 360 -2.79 14.46 -4.94
C ARG A 360 -3.76 15.47 -5.54
N ARG A 361 -4.96 15.58 -4.98
CA ARG A 361 -5.97 16.56 -5.41
C ARG A 361 -5.49 17.99 -5.12
N THR A 362 -5.16 18.29 -3.87
CA THR A 362 -4.68 19.62 -3.45
C THR A 362 -3.41 20.02 -4.17
N TRP A 363 -2.47 19.07 -4.37
CA TRP A 363 -1.24 19.34 -5.12
C TRP A 363 -1.53 19.74 -6.58
N ARG A 364 -2.48 19.06 -7.23
CA ARG A 364 -2.89 19.36 -8.61
C ARG A 364 -3.56 20.74 -8.71
N GLU A 365 -4.50 21.02 -7.82
CA GLU A 365 -5.21 22.31 -7.75
C GLU A 365 -4.21 23.46 -7.56
N GLN A 366 -3.31 23.33 -6.58
CA GLN A 366 -2.31 24.37 -6.30
C GLN A 366 -1.32 24.52 -7.45
N LYS A 367 -0.80 23.42 -8.02
CA LYS A 367 0.12 23.48 -9.16
C LYS A 367 -0.49 24.17 -10.38
N ALA A 368 -1.78 23.97 -10.64
CA ALA A 368 -2.46 24.58 -11.79
C ALA A 368 -2.47 26.11 -11.72
N CYS A 369 -2.46 26.69 -10.51
CA CYS A 369 -2.48 28.13 -10.29
C CYS A 369 -1.10 28.77 -10.18
N LEU A 370 -0.01 27.98 -10.15
CA LEU A 370 1.34 28.50 -9.98
C LEU A 370 2.00 28.83 -11.33
N PRO A 371 2.80 29.91 -11.40
CA PRO A 371 3.62 30.20 -12.57
C PRO A 371 4.45 28.98 -12.99
N MET A 372 4.33 28.59 -14.26
CA MET A 372 5.00 27.41 -14.85
C MET A 372 4.70 26.07 -14.14
N GLY A 373 3.71 26.02 -13.23
CA GLY A 373 3.40 24.84 -12.43
C GLY A 373 4.56 24.37 -11.54
N VAL A 374 5.42 25.28 -11.09
CA VAL A 374 6.56 24.95 -10.23
C VAL A 374 6.14 25.06 -8.76
N VAL A 375 6.22 23.93 -8.05
CA VAL A 375 5.86 23.86 -6.62
C VAL A 375 7.10 24.07 -5.76
N SER A 376 7.17 25.22 -5.09
CA SER A 376 8.25 25.50 -4.14
C SER A 376 8.19 24.54 -2.94
N GLN A 377 9.30 24.43 -2.20
CA GLN A 377 9.33 23.61 -0.99
C GLN A 377 8.33 24.09 0.08
N GLU A 378 8.16 25.41 0.22
CA GLU A 378 7.20 26.00 1.15
C GLU A 378 5.75 25.69 0.73
N THR A 379 5.44 25.86 -0.56
CA THR A 379 4.13 25.52 -1.12
C THR A 379 3.82 24.04 -0.97
N TRP A 380 4.82 23.17 -1.18
CA TRP A 380 4.65 21.73 -0.98
C TRP A 380 4.29 21.37 0.46
N LEU A 381 4.96 21.96 1.46
CA LEU A 381 4.61 21.75 2.86
C LEU A 381 3.19 22.24 3.18
N ARG A 382 2.80 23.41 2.67
CA ARG A 382 1.42 23.93 2.81
C ARG A 382 0.38 23.00 2.18
N ILE A 383 0.68 22.39 1.03
CA ILE A 383 -0.18 21.39 0.39
C ILE A 383 -0.36 20.16 1.31
N ILE A 384 0.71 19.70 1.96
CA ILE A 384 0.64 18.59 2.91
C ILE A 384 -0.25 18.96 4.10
N PHE A 385 -0.09 20.16 4.66
CA PHE A 385 -0.88 20.62 5.80
C PHE A 385 -2.37 20.69 5.45
N ALA A 386 -2.69 21.27 4.29
CA ALA A 386 -4.06 21.33 3.79
C ALA A 386 -4.66 19.93 3.57
N ALA A 387 -3.87 18.98 3.05
CA ALA A 387 -4.33 17.60 2.87
C ALA A 387 -4.58 16.88 4.21
N ILE A 388 -3.73 17.10 5.22
CA ILE A 388 -3.92 16.56 6.57
C ILE A 388 -5.17 17.17 7.22
N ALA A 389 -5.30 18.50 7.19
CA ALA A 389 -6.44 19.22 7.76
C ALA A 389 -7.77 18.85 7.07
N ALA A 390 -7.75 18.50 5.79
CA ALA A 390 -8.94 18.07 5.06
C ALA A 390 -9.39 16.63 5.36
N VAL A 391 -8.53 15.79 5.96
CA VAL A 391 -8.80 14.36 6.16
C VAL A 391 -8.87 13.98 7.63
N LEU A 392 -7.85 14.32 8.43
CA LEU A 392 -7.73 13.77 9.77
C LEU A 392 -8.80 14.27 10.74
N PRO A 393 -9.04 15.59 10.90
CA PRO A 393 -10.04 16.07 11.86
C PRO A 393 -11.49 15.91 11.36
N THR A 394 -11.69 15.78 10.05
CA THR A 394 -13.03 15.70 9.42
C THR A 394 -13.54 14.26 9.28
N THR A 395 -12.69 13.26 9.50
CA THR A 395 -13.05 11.85 9.36
C THR A 395 -13.33 11.25 10.73
N ASN A 396 -14.49 10.61 10.88
CA ASN A 396 -14.74 9.75 12.02
C ASN A 396 -13.96 8.43 11.86
N TRP A 397 -12.92 8.25 12.66
CA TRP A 397 -12.07 7.06 12.62
C TRP A 397 -12.64 5.86 13.39
N TYR A 398 -13.73 6.00 14.15
CA TYR A 398 -14.34 4.90 14.91
C TYR A 398 -14.54 3.66 14.04
N VAL A 399 -15.17 3.84 12.87
CA VAL A 399 -15.44 2.76 11.91
C VAL A 399 -14.15 2.07 11.44
N ALA A 400 -13.05 2.80 11.30
CA ALA A 400 -11.77 2.24 10.88
C ALA A 400 -11.13 1.32 11.94
N PHE A 401 -11.45 1.49 13.22
CA PHE A 401 -11.00 0.60 14.29
C PHE A 401 -12.01 -0.53 14.55
N ASP A 402 -13.31 -0.20 14.54
CA ASP A 402 -14.39 -1.15 14.82
C ASP A 402 -14.48 -2.24 13.73
N SER A 403 -14.40 -1.85 12.46
CA SER A 403 -14.42 -2.79 11.32
C SER A 403 -13.24 -3.76 11.27
N LEU A 404 -12.18 -3.50 12.06
CA LEU A 404 -11.01 -4.38 12.22
C LEU A 404 -11.07 -5.20 13.52
N GLY A 405 -12.11 -5.02 14.34
CA GLY A 405 -12.28 -5.72 15.62
C GLY A 405 -11.31 -5.25 16.71
N LEU A 406 -11.00 -3.95 16.77
CA LEU A 406 -10.02 -3.41 17.73
C LEU A 406 -10.64 -2.87 19.02
N LEU A 407 -11.98 -2.76 19.07
CA LEU A 407 -12.72 -2.09 20.15
C LEU A 407 -13.30 -3.08 21.17
N GLY A 408 -12.51 -4.09 21.55
CA GLY A 408 -12.78 -5.01 22.66
C GLY A 408 -13.51 -6.30 22.30
N ASN A 409 -14.07 -6.39 21.08
CA ASN A 409 -14.56 -7.62 20.48
C ASN A 409 -14.57 -7.48 18.95
N GLN A 410 -14.92 -8.58 18.28
CA GLN A 410 -14.86 -8.69 16.82
C GLN A 410 -16.24 -8.65 16.16
N ASN A 411 -17.34 -8.43 16.89
CA ASN A 411 -18.70 -8.56 16.35
C ASN A 411 -18.97 -7.63 15.15
N SER A 412 -18.36 -6.46 15.13
CA SER A 412 -18.50 -5.46 14.06
C SER A 412 -17.44 -5.58 12.95
N MET A 413 -16.65 -6.66 12.92
CA MET A 413 -15.65 -6.83 11.86
C MET A 413 -16.31 -6.81 10.48
N SER A 414 -15.73 -6.04 9.57
CA SER A 414 -16.27 -5.94 8.21
C SER A 414 -16.18 -7.27 7.46
N GLN A 415 -17.15 -7.50 6.58
CA GLN A 415 -17.18 -8.66 5.68
C GLN A 415 -15.88 -8.78 4.88
N ARG A 416 -15.36 -7.67 4.36
CA ARG A 416 -14.08 -7.64 3.63
C ARG A 416 -12.92 -8.21 4.45
N VAL A 417 -12.80 -7.83 5.72
CA VAL A 417 -11.72 -8.34 6.58
C VAL A 417 -11.95 -9.81 6.88
N CYS A 418 -13.19 -10.24 7.09
CA CYS A 418 -13.52 -11.65 7.28
C CYS A 418 -13.11 -12.49 6.06
N GLU A 419 -13.51 -12.09 4.85
CA GLU A 419 -13.15 -12.75 3.59
C GLU A 419 -11.63 -12.84 3.39
N GLU A 420 -10.91 -11.74 3.65
CA GLU A 420 -9.44 -11.67 3.57
C GLU A 420 -8.73 -12.54 4.61
N LEU A 421 -9.41 -12.91 5.70
CA LEU A 421 -8.94 -13.87 6.72
C LEU A 421 -9.52 -15.29 6.52
N GLY A 422 -10.28 -15.49 5.43
CA GLY A 422 -10.97 -16.74 5.12
C GLY A 422 -12.03 -17.13 6.15
N LEU A 423 -12.69 -16.16 6.78
CA LEU A 423 -13.74 -16.36 7.79
C LEU A 423 -15.11 -16.08 7.17
N ALA A 424 -16.07 -16.98 7.39
CA ALA A 424 -17.45 -16.78 6.94
C ALA A 424 -18.19 -15.71 7.76
N MET A 425 -17.79 -15.53 9.04
CA MET A 425 -18.37 -14.55 9.94
C MET A 425 -17.32 -14.07 10.95
N PRO A 426 -17.57 -12.94 11.64
CA PRO A 426 -16.65 -12.47 12.65
C PRO A 426 -16.34 -13.50 13.74
N PRO A 427 -15.07 -13.71 14.10
CA PRO A 427 -14.67 -14.75 15.04
C PRO A 427 -14.98 -14.34 16.48
N GLN A 428 -15.35 -15.31 17.33
CA GLN A 428 -15.42 -15.10 18.78
C GLN A 428 -14.05 -15.39 19.39
N VAL A 429 -13.25 -14.34 19.59
CA VAL A 429 -11.88 -14.47 20.10
C VAL A 429 -11.85 -14.34 21.63
N PRO A 430 -11.18 -15.24 22.36
CA PRO A 430 -11.08 -15.17 23.82
C PRO A 430 -10.51 -13.84 24.34
N ARG A 431 -10.88 -13.47 25.57
CA ARG A 431 -10.32 -12.31 26.29
C ARG A 431 -9.14 -12.69 27.20
N GLY A 432 -8.69 -13.94 27.14
CA GLY A 432 -7.55 -14.48 27.91
C GLY A 432 -6.21 -13.95 27.40
N VAL A 433 -5.17 -14.03 28.23
CA VAL A 433 -3.80 -13.71 27.80
C VAL A 433 -3.37 -14.73 26.73
N PRO A 434 -2.81 -14.31 25.57
CA PRO A 434 -2.23 -15.26 24.62
C PRO A 434 -1.02 -15.97 25.24
N SER A 435 -0.83 -17.24 24.92
CA SER A 435 0.37 -17.97 25.34
C SER A 435 1.64 -17.36 24.71
N ALA A 436 2.82 -17.63 25.28
CA ALA A 436 4.08 -17.13 24.72
C ALA A 436 4.29 -17.57 23.26
N ALA A 437 3.93 -18.83 22.94
CA ALA A 437 4.00 -19.36 21.58
C ALA A 437 3.02 -18.67 20.63
N GLN A 438 1.79 -18.40 21.08
CA GLN A 438 0.80 -17.64 20.32
C GLN A 438 1.30 -16.22 20.06
N ALA A 439 1.69 -15.49 21.12
CA ALA A 439 2.11 -14.10 21.04
C ALA A 439 3.36 -13.92 20.15
N ALA A 440 4.26 -14.91 20.11
CA ALA A 440 5.42 -14.90 19.21
C ALA A 440 5.04 -14.82 17.71
N LEU A 441 3.85 -15.30 17.31
CA LEU A 441 3.37 -15.23 15.92
C LEU A 441 3.13 -13.80 15.44
N VAL A 442 2.98 -12.84 16.34
CA VAL A 442 2.86 -11.41 16.01
C VAL A 442 4.17 -10.88 15.41
N PHE A 443 5.32 -11.44 15.79
CA PHE A 443 6.63 -10.91 15.41
C PHE A 443 7.24 -11.66 14.22
N PRO A 444 8.17 -11.03 13.48
CA PRO A 444 8.87 -11.71 12.39
C PRO A 444 9.64 -12.95 12.88
N SER A 445 9.65 -14.00 12.07
CA SER A 445 10.39 -15.24 12.36
C SER A 445 11.87 -14.95 12.65
N GLY A 446 12.38 -15.51 13.75
CA GLY A 446 13.77 -15.34 14.19
C GLY A 446 14.07 -14.06 14.97
N MET A 447 13.07 -13.18 15.18
CA MET A 447 13.23 -12.04 16.07
C MET A 447 13.24 -12.49 17.54
N LYS A 448 14.34 -12.24 18.26
CA LYS A 448 14.46 -12.56 19.69
C LYS A 448 13.83 -11.43 20.52
N VAL A 449 12.56 -11.58 20.88
CA VAL A 449 11.82 -10.63 21.74
C VAL A 449 11.22 -11.40 22.90
N ASP A 450 11.35 -10.86 24.11
CA ASP A 450 10.56 -11.32 25.24
C ASP A 450 9.13 -10.78 25.10
N VAL A 451 8.33 -11.46 24.28
CA VAL A 451 6.99 -11.00 23.89
C VAL A 451 6.08 -10.83 25.09
N MET A 452 6.21 -11.68 26.10
CA MET A 452 5.35 -11.64 27.27
C MET A 452 5.54 -10.38 28.11
N THR A 453 6.72 -9.75 28.07
CA THR A 453 6.93 -8.45 28.73
C THR A 453 6.11 -7.31 28.12
N TRP A 454 5.75 -7.42 26.84
CA TRP A 454 4.84 -6.50 26.15
C TRP A 454 3.38 -6.86 26.44
N VAL A 455 3.04 -8.15 26.43
CA VAL A 455 1.66 -8.62 26.68
C VAL A 455 1.20 -8.27 28.10
N HIS A 456 1.99 -8.61 29.12
CA HIS A 456 1.69 -8.37 30.54
C HIS A 456 1.92 -6.94 31.02
N PHE A 457 2.12 -5.99 30.10
CA PHE A 457 2.51 -4.60 30.36
C PHE A 457 2.09 -4.07 31.75
N VAL A 458 3.09 -3.74 32.58
CA VAL A 458 2.88 -3.12 33.90
C VAL A 458 3.42 -1.68 33.88
N PRO A 459 2.60 -0.65 34.16
CA PRO A 459 3.07 0.73 34.25
C PRO A 459 4.04 0.91 35.43
N LYS A 460 4.98 1.86 35.30
CA LYS A 460 5.97 2.12 36.37
C LYS A 460 5.34 2.57 37.68
N SER A 461 4.21 3.27 37.65
CA SER A 461 3.47 3.69 38.84
C SER A 461 2.97 2.49 39.65
N ALA A 462 2.49 1.43 38.98
CA ALA A 462 2.04 0.21 39.63
C ALA A 462 3.21 -0.61 40.21
N LEU A 463 4.38 -0.58 39.57
CA LEU A 463 5.59 -1.23 40.08
C LEU A 463 6.13 -0.60 41.37
N LYS A 464 5.82 0.67 41.67
CA LYS A 464 6.19 1.30 42.95
C LYS A 464 5.28 0.87 44.12
N GLY A 465 4.06 0.41 43.84
CA GLY A 465 3.12 -0.09 44.86
C GLY A 465 3.31 -1.58 45.20
N LEU A 466 4.00 -2.33 44.33
CA LEU A 466 4.48 -3.68 44.60
C LEU A 466 5.82 -3.58 45.34
N ALA A 467 5.77 -3.39 46.67
CA ALA A 467 6.94 -3.57 47.51
C ALA A 467 7.43 -5.02 47.33
N MET A 468 8.56 -5.19 46.63
CA MET A 468 9.27 -6.46 46.66
C MET A 468 9.78 -6.69 48.09
N PRO A 469 9.63 -7.89 48.67
CA PRO A 469 10.28 -8.20 49.93
C PRO A 469 11.78 -8.05 49.73
N ALA A 470 12.41 -7.24 50.60
CA ALA A 470 13.84 -7.03 50.60
C ALA A 470 14.54 -8.40 50.64
N ALA A 471 15.30 -8.72 49.60
CA ALA A 471 16.22 -9.85 49.64
C ALA A 471 17.26 -9.55 50.73
N ALA A 472 17.13 -10.24 51.85
CA ALA A 472 18.13 -10.27 52.91
C ALA A 472 19.42 -10.85 52.32
N HIS A 473 20.44 -10.02 52.10
CA HIS A 473 21.82 -10.48 51.91
C HIS A 473 22.67 -9.83 52.99
N GLY A 474 23.22 -10.69 53.85
CA GLY A 474 24.06 -10.35 54.98
C GLY A 474 25.43 -9.78 54.59
N PRO A 475 26.24 -9.42 55.60
CA PRO A 475 27.39 -8.56 55.43
C PRO A 475 28.65 -9.33 55.00
N GLY A 476 29.53 -8.64 54.29
CA GLY A 476 30.96 -8.97 54.29
C GLY A 476 31.55 -9.30 52.93
N ALA A 477 32.32 -8.36 52.37
CA ALA A 477 33.70 -8.59 51.94
C ALA A 477 34.33 -7.28 51.49
N ALA A 478 35.52 -7.01 52.02
CA ALA A 478 36.23 -5.75 51.97
C ALA A 478 36.81 -5.42 50.58
N ARG A 479 36.92 -4.12 50.29
CA ARG A 479 37.79 -3.55 49.26
C ARG A 479 39.26 -3.71 49.68
N PRO A 480 40.20 -3.88 48.74
CA PRO A 480 41.53 -3.35 48.90
C PRO A 480 41.68 -2.05 48.11
N ALA A 481 42.23 -1.05 48.80
CA ALA A 481 42.78 0.17 48.22
C ALA A 481 44.31 0.08 48.27
N ALA A 482 44.99 0.56 47.22
CA ALA A 482 46.36 1.08 47.19
C ALA A 482 46.59 1.66 45.78
N SER A 483 46.70 2.98 45.55
CA SER A 483 47.86 3.88 45.77
C SER A 483 49.12 3.45 45.01
N ALA A 484 49.99 4.27 44.42
CA ALA A 484 50.02 5.65 43.94
C ALA A 484 51.45 5.84 43.36
N SER A 485 51.59 6.50 42.20
CA SER A 485 52.81 7.20 41.70
C SER A 485 52.55 7.53 40.22
N GLY A 486 52.94 8.65 39.61
CA GLY A 486 53.86 9.72 39.98
C GLY A 486 54.70 10.06 38.72
N ALA A 487 54.70 11.34 38.34
CA ALA A 487 55.70 12.05 37.50
C ALA A 487 55.47 12.24 35.97
N SER A 488 55.33 13.54 35.64
CA SER A 488 56.05 14.34 34.63
C SER A 488 55.91 14.08 33.11
N GLY A 489 55.27 15.05 32.43
CA GLY A 489 55.87 15.91 31.40
C GLY A 489 56.35 15.31 30.07
N SER A 490 55.69 15.65 28.97
CA SER A 490 56.30 16.33 27.80
C SER A 490 55.30 16.47 26.66
N SER A 491 55.38 17.61 25.98
CA SER A 491 54.56 18.01 24.84
C SER A 491 55.01 17.28 23.56
N VAL A 492 54.10 16.62 22.84
CA VAL A 492 54.31 16.24 21.43
C VAL A 492 52.97 16.31 20.68
N ALA A 493 53.00 17.03 19.56
CA ALA A 493 51.88 17.29 18.65
C ALA A 493 51.16 16.02 18.14
N PRO A 494 49.86 16.08 17.81
CA PRO A 494 49.13 14.91 17.33
C PRO A 494 49.46 14.62 15.86
N ARG A 495 50.28 13.59 15.63
CA ARG A 495 50.35 12.88 14.34
C ARG A 495 49.00 12.22 14.06
N ARG A 496 48.45 12.52 12.89
CA ARG A 496 47.28 11.86 12.27
C ARG A 496 47.47 10.34 12.32
N ARG A 497 46.61 9.65 13.05
CA ARG A 497 46.47 8.19 12.98
C ARG A 497 45.38 7.87 11.96
N ALA A 498 45.77 7.16 10.90
CA ALA A 498 44.87 6.69 9.86
C ALA A 498 43.78 5.77 10.46
N LEU A 499 42.54 5.99 10.03
CA LEU A 499 41.42 5.09 10.27
C LEU A 499 41.64 3.79 9.47
N PRO A 500 41.43 2.60 10.06
CA PRO A 500 41.33 1.39 9.27
C PRO A 500 40.06 1.43 8.41
N ALA A 501 40.25 1.08 7.15
CA ALA A 501 39.20 0.91 6.15
C ALA A 501 38.32 -0.33 6.46
N SER A 502 37.14 -0.32 5.86
CA SER A 502 36.21 -1.44 5.64
C SER A 502 35.40 -1.96 6.85
N VAL A 503 34.23 -1.34 7.06
CA VAL A 503 33.02 -2.10 7.38
C VAL A 503 32.13 -1.99 6.14
N GLU A 504 31.99 -3.08 5.40
CA GLU A 504 31.08 -3.17 4.26
C GLU A 504 29.64 -2.95 4.72
N PRO A 505 28.89 -2.02 4.12
CA PRO A 505 27.45 -1.96 4.32
C PRO A 505 26.79 -3.12 3.58
N VAL A 506 26.08 -3.96 4.35
CA VAL A 506 25.21 -5.02 3.86
C VAL A 506 24.30 -4.50 2.74
N ARG A 507 24.57 -4.96 1.51
CA ARG A 507 23.73 -4.71 0.34
C ARG A 507 22.41 -5.47 0.49
N TRP A 508 21.33 -4.76 0.78
CA TRP A 508 19.98 -5.25 0.50
C TRP A 508 19.44 -4.67 -0.81
N TYR A 509 18.78 -5.56 -1.55
CA TYR A 509 18.27 -5.45 -2.91
C TYR A 509 17.61 -4.09 -3.22
N ARG A 510 18.29 -3.28 -4.05
CA ARG A 510 17.64 -2.24 -4.85
C ARG A 510 17.15 -2.90 -6.13
N GLY A 511 15.83 -2.98 -6.31
CA GLY A 511 15.24 -3.25 -7.62
C GLY A 511 15.79 -2.23 -8.62
N ARG A 512 16.63 -2.67 -9.55
CA ARG A 512 17.12 -1.82 -10.64
C ARG A 512 15.95 -1.55 -11.58
N PRO A 513 15.70 -0.30 -11.99
CA PRO A 513 14.90 -0.07 -13.19
C PRO A 513 15.66 -0.65 -14.39
N VAL A 514 15.01 -1.54 -15.12
CA VAL A 514 15.43 -2.00 -16.44
C VAL A 514 15.68 -0.76 -17.29
N ARG A 515 16.95 -0.48 -17.57
CA ARG A 515 17.33 0.54 -18.54
C ARG A 515 17.05 -0.01 -19.92
N ASP A 516 16.49 0.86 -20.75
CA ASP A 516 16.26 0.70 -22.17
C ASP A 516 17.44 -0.01 -22.87
N LEU A 517 17.16 -1.18 -23.45
CA LEU A 517 17.82 -1.59 -24.68
C LEU A 517 17.13 -0.80 -25.80
N ARG A 518 17.91 0.10 -26.41
CA ARG A 518 17.56 0.76 -27.67
C ARG A 518 17.60 -0.24 -28.81
#